data_AF-A0A520HRE2-F1
#
_entry.id   AF-A0A520HRE2-F1
#
_cell.length_a   1.000
_cell.length_b   1.000
_cell.length_c   1.000
_cell.angle_alpha   90.00
_cell.angle_beta   90.00
_cell.angle_gamma   90.00
#
_symmetry.space_group_name_H-M   'P 1'
#
loop_
_entity.id
_entity.type
_entity.pdbx_description
1 polymer ?
#
loop_
_entity_poly.entity_id
_entity_poly.type
_entity_poly.pdbx_seq_one_letter_code
_entity_poly.pdbx_strand_id
1 'polypeptide(L)'
;MGIEQLSFLTLAILVVAFLYSSVGHAGASGYIAVMSLFGLAPAVIKPTALILNILVACIGAWHYDRRIYDNHHYKSAKTVIHTLADVVSKNGNLLLNIPLRGDGSIDSDGLKVVTEIGEWMNVNKEAIIGTRPWKKFGEGPAIENAAPLSAQGFNEGKGKPFAASDIRFTTKGKVLYAIPMGWPEDGQLVIKSLGSDNPALSRINSITLLGHGAIKNFSRDAEGLKITLPTGKPALTYAYVLKIS
;
A
#
# COMPACT_ATOMS: atom_id res chain seq x y z
N MET A 1 37.37 -5.41 3.53
CA MET A 1 37.22 -5.68 2.09
C MET A 1 38.38 -4.99 1.38
N GLY A 2 39.13 -5.69 0.54
CA GLY A 2 40.25 -5.10 -0.21
C GLY A 2 39.77 -4.18 -1.33
N ILE A 3 40.64 -3.30 -1.84
CA ILE A 3 40.31 -2.35 -2.92
C ILE A 3 39.84 -3.08 -4.18
N GLU A 4 40.50 -4.18 -4.57
CA GLU A 4 40.07 -4.96 -5.75
C GLU A 4 38.67 -5.55 -5.59
N GLN A 5 38.39 -6.14 -4.42
CA GLN A 5 37.10 -6.74 -4.12
C GLN A 5 35.97 -5.69 -4.12
N LEU A 6 36.28 -4.47 -3.68
CA LEU A 6 35.35 -3.34 -3.76
C LEU A 6 35.10 -2.93 -5.23
N SER A 7 36.13 -2.85 -6.06
CA SER A 7 35.99 -2.54 -7.49
C SER A 7 35.13 -3.56 -8.23
N PHE A 8 35.33 -4.86 -7.98
CA PHE A 8 34.50 -5.92 -8.58
C PHE A 8 33.05 -5.86 -8.12
N LEU A 9 32.82 -5.59 -6.83
CA LEU A 9 31.48 -5.41 -6.28
C LEU A 9 30.75 -4.24 -6.95
N THR A 10 31.41 -3.09 -7.09
CA THR A 10 30.82 -1.90 -7.72
C THR A 10 30.50 -2.16 -9.19
N LEU A 11 31.39 -2.82 -9.94
CA LEU A 11 31.15 -3.17 -11.33
C LEU A 11 29.95 -4.13 -11.46
N ALA A 12 29.86 -5.15 -10.62
CA ALA A 12 28.75 -6.10 -10.62
C ALA A 12 27.42 -5.40 -10.30
N ILE A 13 27.40 -4.49 -9.33
CA ILE A 13 26.22 -3.67 -9.02
C ILE A 13 25.82 -2.81 -10.22
N LEU A 14 26.78 -2.18 -10.91
CA LEU A 14 26.52 -1.33 -12.07
C LEU A 14 25.94 -2.13 -13.24
N VAL A 15 26.45 -3.34 -13.49
CA VAL A 15 25.89 -4.26 -14.50
C VAL A 15 24.45 -4.64 -14.17
N VAL A 16 24.16 -5.01 -12.91
CA VAL A 16 22.79 -5.32 -12.48
C VAL A 16 21.87 -4.10 -12.64
N ALA A 17 22.35 -2.90 -12.30
CA ALA A 17 21.59 -1.67 -12.45
C ALA A 17 21.25 -1.36 -13.91
N PHE A 18 22.21 -1.53 -14.82
CA PHE A 18 22.00 -1.38 -16.25
C PHE A 18 20.97 -2.38 -16.78
N LEU A 19 21.06 -3.66 -16.40
CA LEU A 19 20.12 -4.69 -16.82
C LEU A 19 18.69 -4.42 -16.32
N TYR A 20 18.53 -3.94 -15.09
CA TYR A 20 17.22 -3.54 -14.58
C TYR A 20 16.66 -2.32 -15.33
N SER A 21 17.50 -1.30 -15.55
CA SER A 21 17.13 -0.11 -16.31
C SER A 21 16.72 -0.43 -17.75
N SER A 22 17.41 -1.36 -18.42
CA SER A 22 17.16 -1.65 -19.85
C SER A 22 15.79 -2.28 -20.11
N VAL A 23 15.22 -2.95 -19.11
CA VAL A 23 13.87 -3.55 -19.19
C VAL A 23 12.79 -2.68 -18.53
N GLY A 24 13.16 -1.50 -18.02
CA GLY A 24 12.22 -0.59 -17.33
C GLY A 24 11.70 -1.13 -16.00
N HIS A 25 12.34 -2.15 -15.42
CA HIS A 25 11.92 -2.74 -14.15
C HIS A 25 12.98 -2.50 -13.07
N ALA A 26 12.56 -1.87 -11.97
CA ALA A 26 13.36 -1.82 -10.76
C ALA A 26 13.15 -3.11 -9.95
N GLY A 27 14.25 -3.81 -9.64
CA GLY A 27 14.25 -4.97 -8.75
C GLY A 27 15.36 -4.90 -7.70
N ALA A 28 15.20 -5.66 -6.62
CA ALA A 28 16.19 -5.75 -5.54
C ALA A 28 17.00 -7.06 -5.57
N SER A 29 16.51 -8.11 -6.24
CA SER A 29 17.05 -9.46 -6.14
C SER A 29 18.48 -9.60 -6.69
N GLY A 30 18.81 -8.94 -7.79
CA GLY A 30 20.16 -8.94 -8.37
C GLY A 30 21.18 -8.28 -7.44
N TYR A 31 20.84 -7.14 -6.84
CA TYR A 31 21.72 -6.45 -5.90
C TYR A 31 21.94 -7.28 -4.63
N ILE A 32 20.89 -7.92 -4.12
CA ILE A 32 20.97 -8.81 -2.95
C ILE A 32 21.87 -10.00 -3.26
N ALA A 33 21.73 -10.63 -4.43
CA ALA A 33 22.56 -11.76 -4.82
C ALA A 33 24.05 -11.37 -4.92
N VAL A 34 24.35 -10.28 -5.62
CA VAL A 34 25.72 -9.75 -5.74
C VAL A 34 26.29 -9.41 -4.37
N MET A 35 25.59 -8.65 -3.53
CA MET A 35 26.11 -8.30 -2.21
C MET A 35 26.27 -9.51 -1.28
N SER A 36 25.40 -10.52 -1.40
CA SER A 36 25.51 -11.77 -0.63
C SER A 36 26.71 -12.60 -1.06
N LEU A 37 26.99 -12.71 -2.37
CA LEU A 37 28.17 -13.40 -2.90
C LEU A 37 29.48 -12.76 -2.42
N PHE A 38 29.48 -11.45 -2.21
CA PHE A 38 30.63 -10.71 -1.71
C PHE A 38 30.70 -10.66 -0.17
N GLY A 39 29.78 -11.35 0.53
CA GLY A 39 29.82 -11.52 1.98
C GLY A 39 29.40 -10.28 2.78
N LEU A 40 28.61 -9.37 2.21
CA LEU A 40 28.09 -8.23 2.97
C LEU A 40 27.09 -8.68 4.04
N ALA A 41 27.07 -7.98 5.18
CA ALA A 41 26.14 -8.28 6.25
C ALA A 41 24.68 -7.98 5.82
N PRO A 42 23.69 -8.80 6.22
CA PRO A 42 22.27 -8.56 5.90
C PRO A 42 21.75 -7.16 6.31
N ALA A 43 22.34 -6.57 7.36
CA ALA A 43 22.02 -5.22 7.82
C ALA A 43 22.41 -4.12 6.81
N VAL A 44 23.40 -4.36 5.95
CA VAL A 44 23.84 -3.43 4.89
C VAL A 44 23.15 -3.74 3.57
N ILE A 45 22.90 -5.02 3.28
CA ILE A 45 22.27 -5.48 2.03
C ILE A 45 20.90 -4.84 1.82
N LYS A 46 20.03 -4.90 2.83
CA LYS A 46 18.64 -4.42 2.71
C LYS A 46 18.54 -2.91 2.38
N PRO A 47 19.16 -1.99 3.14
CA PRO A 47 19.09 -0.57 2.83
C PRO A 47 19.80 -0.22 1.51
N THR A 48 20.95 -0.84 1.22
CA THR A 48 21.68 -0.58 -0.03
C THR A 48 20.88 -1.02 -1.26
N ALA A 49 20.27 -2.21 -1.23
CA ALA A 49 19.41 -2.68 -2.31
C ALA A 49 18.18 -1.78 -2.50
N LEU A 50 17.61 -1.24 -1.42
CA LEU A 50 16.50 -0.30 -1.50
C LEU A 50 16.91 1.00 -2.19
N ILE A 51 18.06 1.58 -1.81
CA ILE A 51 18.59 2.81 -2.42
C ILE A 51 18.85 2.60 -3.92
N LEU A 52 19.51 1.49 -4.28
CA LEU A 52 19.80 1.16 -5.67
C LEU A 52 18.53 0.93 -6.49
N ASN A 53 17.53 0.28 -5.89
CA ASN A 53 16.23 0.05 -6.52
C ASN A 53 15.49 1.38 -6.77
N ILE A 54 15.50 2.30 -5.81
CA ILE A 54 14.92 3.65 -5.99
C ILE A 54 15.64 4.39 -7.12
N LEU A 55 16.98 4.39 -7.13
CA LEU A 55 17.78 5.07 -8.14
C LEU A 55 17.50 4.54 -9.54
N VAL A 56 17.48 3.21 -9.72
CA VAL A 56 17.20 2.60 -11.03
C VAL A 56 15.76 2.75 -11.46
N ALA A 57 14.78 2.70 -10.54
CA ALA A 57 13.39 3.02 -10.85
C ALA A 57 13.26 4.44 -11.42
N CYS A 58 13.95 5.40 -10.79
CA CYS A 58 13.98 6.79 -11.22
C CYS A 58 14.69 7.00 -12.57
N ILE A 59 15.57 6.09 -13.01
CA ILE A 59 16.28 6.21 -14.30
C ILE A 59 15.55 5.43 -15.41
N GLY A 60 15.17 4.18 -15.15
CA GLY A 60 14.65 3.26 -16.18
C GLY A 60 13.16 3.41 -16.50
N ALA A 61 12.34 3.95 -15.57
CA ALA A 61 10.89 4.03 -15.71
C ALA A 61 10.33 5.46 -15.57
N TRP A 62 11.20 6.48 -15.61
CA TRP A 62 10.80 7.89 -15.59
C TRP A 62 10.16 8.35 -16.90
N HIS A 63 10.51 7.69 -18.00
CA HIS A 63 10.07 8.12 -19.33
C HIS A 63 8.64 7.68 -19.61
N TYR A 64 7.85 8.62 -20.11
CA TYR A 64 6.49 8.36 -20.56
C TYR A 64 6.48 7.36 -21.72
N ASP A 65 5.87 6.19 -21.47
CA ASP A 65 5.61 5.21 -22.51
C ASP A 65 4.21 5.46 -23.08
N ARG A 66 4.18 6.01 -24.29
CA ARG A 66 2.94 6.31 -25.00
C ARG A 66 2.05 5.08 -25.17
N ARG A 67 2.61 3.86 -25.23
CA ARG A 67 1.83 2.62 -25.38
C ARG A 67 0.99 2.33 -24.14
N ILE A 68 1.41 2.77 -22.95
CA ILE A 68 0.61 2.61 -21.72
C ILE A 68 -0.65 3.47 -21.82
N TYR A 69 -0.49 4.71 -22.31
CA TYR A 69 -1.61 5.61 -22.56
C TYR A 69 -2.53 5.09 -23.67
N ASP A 70 -1.96 4.76 -24.84
CA ASP A 70 -2.74 4.31 -26.01
C ASP A 70 -3.52 3.02 -25.74
N ASN A 71 -3.05 2.16 -24.84
CA ASN A 71 -3.74 0.92 -24.42
C ASN A 71 -4.51 1.06 -23.09
N HIS A 72 -4.61 2.25 -22.50
CA HIS A 72 -5.26 2.50 -21.20
C HIS A 72 -4.78 1.56 -20.07
N HIS A 73 -3.49 1.28 -20.01
CA HIS A 73 -2.87 0.34 -19.06
C HIS A 73 -2.43 0.97 -17.73
N TYR A 74 -2.84 2.21 -17.45
CA TYR A 74 -2.62 2.83 -16.15
C TYR A 74 -3.27 2.04 -15.01
N LYS A 75 -2.62 2.03 -13.85
CA LYS A 75 -3.23 1.49 -12.63
C LYS A 75 -4.41 2.38 -12.25
N SER A 76 -5.53 1.74 -11.90
CA SER A 76 -6.72 2.46 -11.41
C SER A 76 -6.45 3.15 -10.06
N ALA A 77 -7.19 4.22 -9.77
CA ALA A 77 -7.16 4.88 -8.47
C ALA A 77 -7.46 3.90 -7.31
N LYS A 78 -8.42 2.98 -7.52
CA LYS A 78 -8.71 1.87 -6.60
C LYS A 78 -7.45 1.09 -6.24
N THR A 79 -6.68 0.65 -7.24
CA THR A 79 -5.45 -0.12 -7.01
C THR A 79 -4.44 0.71 -6.21
N VAL A 80 -4.25 1.98 -6.54
CA VAL A 80 -3.29 2.85 -5.85
C VAL A 80 -3.71 3.11 -4.40
N ILE A 81 -4.98 3.41 -4.14
CA ILE A 81 -5.52 3.65 -2.79
C ILE A 81 -5.42 2.38 -1.93
N HIS A 82 -5.75 1.22 -2.48
CA HIS A 82 -5.60 -0.06 -1.80
C HIS A 82 -4.14 -0.33 -1.43
N THR A 83 -3.22 -0.12 -2.37
CA THR A 83 -1.78 -0.25 -2.12
C THR A 83 -1.31 0.72 -1.06
N LEU A 84 -1.75 1.99 -1.10
CA LEU A 84 -1.41 3.00 -0.09
C LEU A 84 -1.83 2.55 1.30
N ALA A 85 -3.07 2.11 1.47
CA ALA A 85 -3.58 1.68 2.75
C ALA A 85 -2.86 0.43 3.29
N ASP A 86 -2.53 -0.54 2.42
CA ASP A 86 -1.76 -1.74 2.80
C ASP A 86 -0.31 -1.40 3.17
N VAL A 87 0.33 -0.50 2.44
CA VAL A 87 1.71 -0.05 2.70
C VAL A 87 1.79 0.70 4.02
N VAL A 88 0.88 1.66 4.26
CA VAL A 88 0.88 2.47 5.49
C VAL A 88 0.56 1.62 6.72
N SER A 89 -0.38 0.67 6.61
CA SER A 89 -0.69 -0.24 7.72
C SER A 89 0.47 -1.16 8.07
N LYS A 90 1.42 -1.38 7.15
CA LYS A 90 2.64 -2.18 7.32
C LYS A 90 3.89 -1.34 7.58
N ASN A 91 3.73 -0.08 8.00
CA ASN A 91 4.81 0.85 8.35
C ASN A 91 5.65 1.35 7.16
N GLY A 92 5.10 1.34 5.95
CA GLY A 92 5.76 1.83 4.75
C GLY A 92 5.23 3.19 4.28
N ASN A 93 5.94 3.76 3.31
CA ASN A 93 5.51 4.91 2.53
C ASN A 93 5.32 4.49 1.07
N LEU A 94 4.27 4.99 0.42
CA LEU A 94 4.05 4.80 -1.02
C LEU A 94 4.57 6.03 -1.76
N LEU A 95 5.55 5.83 -2.64
CA LEU A 95 6.00 6.83 -3.59
C LEU A 95 5.33 6.54 -4.94
N LEU A 96 4.40 7.40 -5.35
CA LEU A 96 3.70 7.28 -6.61
C LEU A 96 4.43 8.08 -7.70
N ASN A 97 4.84 7.41 -8.76
CA ASN A 97 5.39 8.06 -9.95
C ASN A 97 4.27 8.39 -10.95
N ILE A 98 4.25 9.61 -11.48
CA ILE A 98 3.32 10.05 -12.52
C ILE A 98 4.15 10.43 -13.75
N PRO A 99 4.13 9.64 -14.83
CA PRO A 99 4.89 9.95 -16.02
C PRO A 99 4.32 11.19 -16.72
N LEU A 100 5.19 12.10 -17.15
CA LEU A 100 4.84 13.30 -17.91
C LEU A 100 5.18 13.10 -19.38
N ARG A 101 4.35 13.63 -20.27
CA ARG A 101 4.63 13.68 -21.71
C ARG A 101 5.93 14.45 -21.99
N GLY A 102 6.46 14.30 -23.20
CA GLY A 102 7.69 15.00 -23.62
C GLY A 102 7.60 16.54 -23.56
N ASP A 103 6.39 17.10 -23.57
CA ASP A 103 6.12 18.53 -23.37
C ASP A 103 5.91 18.93 -21.89
N GLY A 104 6.05 17.98 -20.97
CA GLY A 104 5.85 18.17 -19.53
C GLY A 104 4.40 18.07 -19.05
N SER A 105 3.41 17.88 -19.94
CA SER A 105 2.00 17.74 -19.55
C SER A 105 1.68 16.35 -18.99
N ILE A 106 0.68 16.26 -18.10
CA ILE A 106 0.10 14.98 -17.67
C ILE A 106 -0.93 14.53 -18.71
N ASP A 107 -0.97 13.23 -19.04
CA ASP A 107 -2.02 12.71 -19.90
C ASP A 107 -3.39 12.59 -19.21
N SER A 108 -4.44 12.40 -20.01
CA SER A 108 -5.82 12.40 -19.50
C SER A 108 -6.08 11.28 -18.52
N ASP A 109 -5.44 10.12 -18.71
CA ASP A 109 -5.66 8.94 -17.88
C ASP A 109 -4.91 9.10 -16.56
N GLY A 110 -3.65 9.55 -16.61
CA GLY A 110 -2.87 9.92 -15.44
C GLY A 110 -3.56 11.00 -14.60
N LEU A 111 -4.07 12.05 -15.24
CA LEU A 111 -4.82 13.12 -14.56
C LEU A 111 -6.08 12.59 -13.87
N LYS A 112 -6.84 11.72 -14.54
CA LYS A 112 -8.05 11.09 -13.98
C LYS A 112 -7.71 10.29 -12.71
N VAL A 113 -6.68 9.46 -12.77
CA VAL A 113 -6.24 8.64 -11.63
C VAL A 113 -5.80 9.51 -10.45
N VAL A 114 -4.96 10.53 -10.68
CA VAL A 114 -4.50 11.42 -9.61
C VAL A 114 -5.64 12.25 -9.01
N THR A 115 -6.58 12.68 -9.84
CA THR A 115 -7.77 13.43 -9.39
C THR A 115 -8.62 12.58 -8.45
N GLU A 116 -8.95 11.35 -8.83
CA GLU A 116 -9.75 10.43 -8.01
C GLU A 116 -9.02 10.03 -6.70
N ILE A 117 -7.69 9.87 -6.73
CA ILE A 117 -6.87 9.71 -5.51
C ILE A 117 -6.98 10.96 -4.62
N GLY A 118 -6.92 12.15 -5.22
CA GLY A 118 -7.07 13.43 -4.52
C GLY A 118 -8.42 13.56 -3.81
N GLU A 119 -9.51 13.19 -4.49
CA GLU A 119 -10.86 13.16 -3.92
C GLU A 119 -10.93 12.23 -2.70
N TRP A 120 -10.37 11.03 -2.79
CA TRP A 120 -10.30 10.10 -1.67
C TRP A 120 -9.49 10.67 -0.50
N MET A 121 -8.30 11.21 -0.78
CA MET A 121 -7.40 11.77 0.23
C MET A 121 -8.02 12.99 0.93
N ASN A 122 -8.81 13.81 0.23
CA ASN A 122 -9.45 14.98 0.83
C ASN A 122 -10.34 14.60 2.02
N VAL A 123 -11.03 13.46 1.93
CA VAL A 123 -11.90 12.93 3.00
C VAL A 123 -11.11 12.09 4.00
N ASN A 124 -10.20 11.24 3.52
CA ASN A 124 -9.66 10.12 4.30
C ASN A 124 -8.23 10.30 4.82
N LYS A 125 -7.56 11.42 4.49
CA LYS A 125 -6.15 11.68 4.87
C LYS A 125 -5.83 11.52 6.35
N GLU A 126 -6.78 11.70 7.26
CA GLU A 126 -6.55 11.54 8.71
C GLU A 126 -6.12 10.10 9.07
N ALA A 127 -6.55 9.09 8.31
CA ALA A 127 -6.16 7.70 8.50
C ALA A 127 -4.80 7.34 7.88
N ILE A 128 -4.20 8.25 7.10
CA ILE A 128 -2.93 8.03 6.41
C ILE A 128 -1.83 8.92 6.99
N ILE A 129 -2.07 10.22 7.10
CA ILE A 129 -1.04 11.20 7.43
C ILE A 129 -0.77 11.25 8.93
N GLY A 130 0.47 10.92 9.30
CA GLY A 130 0.94 10.93 10.68
C GLY A 130 0.38 9.79 11.53
N THR A 131 -0.16 8.74 10.91
CA THR A 131 -0.58 7.53 11.60
C THR A 131 0.60 6.56 11.79
N ARG A 132 0.36 5.49 12.55
CA ARG A 132 1.28 4.37 12.73
C ARG A 132 0.52 3.06 12.54
N PRO A 133 1.21 1.95 12.24
CA PRO A 133 0.61 0.62 12.26
C PRO A 133 -0.07 0.34 13.60
N TRP A 134 -1.24 -0.28 13.54
CA TRP A 134 -1.84 -0.89 14.71
C TRP A 134 -1.19 -2.26 15.01
N LYS A 135 -1.55 -2.89 16.13
CA LYS A 135 -1.00 -4.20 16.55
C LYS A 135 -1.18 -5.29 15.50
N LYS A 136 -2.24 -5.19 14.70
CA LYS A 136 -2.52 -6.01 13.52
C LYS A 136 -2.70 -5.08 12.33
N PHE A 137 -1.99 -5.31 11.23
CA PHE A 137 -2.02 -4.42 10.07
C PHE A 137 -3.33 -4.51 9.27
N GLY A 138 -4.04 -5.64 9.36
CA GLY A 138 -5.28 -5.85 8.61
C GLY A 138 -5.90 -7.22 8.82
N GLU A 139 -7.05 -7.45 8.20
CA GLU A 139 -7.73 -8.75 8.11
C GLU A 139 -8.40 -8.90 6.75
N GLY A 140 -8.87 -10.13 6.46
CA GLY A 140 -9.58 -10.45 5.22
C GLY A 140 -8.87 -11.46 4.32
N PRO A 141 -9.55 -11.88 3.24
CA PRO A 141 -9.14 -13.00 2.39
C PRO A 141 -7.81 -12.74 1.67
N ALA A 142 -7.44 -11.49 1.37
CA ALA A 142 -6.18 -11.19 0.70
C ALA A 142 -4.95 -11.46 1.61
N ILE A 143 -5.13 -11.41 2.94
CA ILE A 143 -4.09 -11.80 3.90
C ILE A 143 -4.10 -13.32 4.10
N GLU A 144 -5.29 -13.91 4.31
CA GLU A 144 -5.45 -15.34 4.59
C GLU A 144 -4.96 -16.23 3.43
N ASN A 145 -5.09 -15.73 2.20
CA ASN A 145 -4.66 -16.41 0.98
C ASN A 145 -3.41 -15.80 0.37
N ALA A 146 -2.63 -15.04 1.15
CA ALA A 146 -1.37 -14.49 0.66
C ALA A 146 -0.43 -15.64 0.28
N ALA A 147 0.06 -15.64 -0.97
CA ALA A 147 1.07 -16.60 -1.39
C ALA A 147 2.27 -16.51 -0.42
N PRO A 148 2.86 -17.66 -0.01
CA PRO A 148 4.07 -17.66 0.78
C PRO A 148 5.11 -16.74 0.13
N LEU A 149 5.79 -15.91 0.94
CA LEU A 149 6.88 -15.06 0.46
C LEU A 149 7.99 -15.96 -0.09
N SER A 150 7.93 -16.29 -1.38
CA SER A 150 8.86 -17.22 -2.01
C SER A 150 10.17 -16.56 -2.43
N ALA A 151 10.22 -15.22 -2.47
CA ALA A 151 11.43 -14.45 -2.73
C ALA A 151 11.31 -12.97 -2.28
N GLN A 152 12.45 -12.32 -2.06
CA GLN A 152 12.56 -10.86 -1.96
C GLN A 152 12.41 -10.22 -3.35
N GLY A 153 11.42 -9.34 -3.54
CA GLY A 153 11.19 -8.64 -4.82
C GLY A 153 9.90 -7.80 -4.84
N PHE A 154 9.64 -7.14 -5.96
CA PHE A 154 8.39 -6.42 -6.23
C PHE A 154 7.21 -7.42 -6.21
N ASN A 155 6.30 -7.24 -5.25
CA ASN A 155 5.16 -8.12 -5.01
C ASN A 155 3.82 -7.46 -5.39
N GLU A 156 3.87 -6.31 -6.05
CA GLU A 156 2.69 -5.62 -6.56
C GLU A 156 1.96 -6.49 -7.61
N GLY A 157 0.66 -6.73 -7.41
CA GLY A 157 -0.17 -7.53 -8.31
C GLY A 157 -0.02 -9.05 -8.22
N LYS A 158 0.86 -9.57 -7.33
CA LYS A 158 1.03 -11.02 -7.12
C LYS A 158 0.07 -11.62 -6.08
N GLY A 159 -0.62 -10.77 -5.31
CA GLY A 159 -1.69 -11.17 -4.39
C GLY A 159 -3.06 -11.17 -5.07
N LYS A 160 -4.04 -11.89 -4.49
CA LYS A 160 -5.45 -11.77 -4.91
C LYS A 160 -5.90 -10.30 -4.78
N PRO A 161 -6.76 -9.81 -5.69
CA PRO A 161 -7.38 -8.49 -5.53
C PRO A 161 -8.08 -8.39 -4.16
N PHE A 162 -8.02 -7.22 -3.53
CA PHE A 162 -8.73 -6.98 -2.29
C PHE A 162 -10.25 -7.10 -2.50
N ALA A 163 -10.89 -7.84 -1.61
CA ALA A 163 -12.34 -7.96 -1.51
C ALA A 163 -12.90 -6.88 -0.57
N ALA A 164 -14.22 -6.69 -0.58
CA ALA A 164 -14.89 -5.77 0.33
C ALA A 164 -14.71 -6.12 1.82
N SER A 165 -14.41 -7.40 2.10
CA SER A 165 -14.12 -7.90 3.44
C SER A 165 -12.66 -7.70 3.88
N ASP A 166 -11.77 -7.22 3.00
CA ASP A 166 -10.42 -6.85 3.39
C ASP A 166 -10.41 -5.51 4.12
N ILE A 167 -9.73 -5.45 5.26
CA ILE A 167 -9.63 -4.25 6.08
C ILE A 167 -8.16 -4.00 6.41
N ARG A 168 -7.75 -2.73 6.41
CA ARG A 168 -6.44 -2.28 6.92
C ARG A 168 -6.59 -1.36 8.11
N PHE A 169 -5.60 -1.40 9.00
CA PHE A 169 -5.63 -0.66 10.24
C PHE A 169 -4.44 0.28 10.37
N THR A 170 -4.75 1.51 10.77
CA THR A 170 -3.76 2.51 11.19
C THR A 170 -4.23 3.16 12.48
N THR A 171 -3.32 3.76 13.24
CA THR A 171 -3.67 4.40 14.52
C THR A 171 -2.97 5.74 14.68
N LYS A 172 -3.62 6.67 15.37
CA LYS A 172 -3.08 7.97 15.76
C LYS A 172 -3.49 8.28 17.19
N GLY A 173 -2.53 8.21 18.11
CA GLY A 173 -2.81 8.34 19.54
C GLY A 173 -3.74 7.22 20.02
N LYS A 174 -4.93 7.59 20.53
CA LYS A 174 -5.95 6.62 21.00
C LYS A 174 -6.97 6.24 19.92
N VAL A 175 -6.87 6.83 18.72
CA VAL A 175 -7.81 6.61 17.63
C VAL A 175 -7.32 5.43 16.78
N LEU A 176 -8.20 4.49 16.49
CA LEU A 176 -8.01 3.45 15.50
C LEU A 176 -8.77 3.84 14.22
N TYR A 177 -8.12 3.75 13.07
CA TYR A 177 -8.78 3.85 11.78
C TYR A 177 -8.84 2.46 11.16
N ALA A 178 -10.06 2.03 10.80
CA ALA A 178 -10.27 0.88 9.96
C ALA A 178 -10.54 1.37 8.53
N ILE A 179 -9.86 0.76 7.56
CA ILE A 179 -9.94 1.08 6.14
C ILE A 179 -10.42 -0.16 5.39
N PRO A 180 -11.74 -0.41 5.31
CA PRO A 180 -12.28 -1.47 4.46
C PRO A 180 -12.04 -1.19 2.97
N MET A 181 -11.68 -2.23 2.22
CA MET A 181 -11.31 -2.17 0.80
C MET A 181 -12.51 -2.39 -0.14
N GLY A 182 -13.72 -2.25 0.39
CA GLY A 182 -14.95 -2.24 -0.39
C GLY A 182 -16.19 -2.18 0.47
N TRP A 183 -17.24 -1.57 -0.07
CA TRP A 183 -18.54 -1.47 0.59
C TRP A 183 -19.26 -2.82 0.52
N PRO A 184 -19.69 -3.39 1.66
CA PRO A 184 -20.41 -4.65 1.67
C PRO A 184 -21.80 -4.50 1.05
N GLU A 185 -22.23 -5.50 0.27
CA GLU A 185 -23.51 -5.44 -0.46
C GLU A 185 -24.73 -5.37 0.46
N ASP A 186 -24.67 -6.07 1.59
CA ASP A 186 -25.70 -6.10 2.64
C ASP A 186 -25.63 -4.91 3.61
N GLY A 187 -24.65 -4.03 3.44
CA GLY A 187 -24.41 -2.88 4.33
C GLY A 187 -23.92 -3.25 5.73
N GLN A 188 -23.54 -4.51 5.97
CA GLN A 188 -23.03 -4.98 7.25
C GLN A 188 -21.53 -5.19 7.18
N LEU A 189 -20.81 -4.55 8.11
CA LEU A 189 -19.37 -4.73 8.28
C LEU A 189 -19.09 -5.43 9.60
N VAL A 190 -18.27 -6.47 9.57
CA VAL A 190 -17.78 -7.14 10.79
C VAL A 190 -16.26 -6.99 10.85
N ILE A 191 -15.79 -6.35 11.92
CA ILE A 191 -14.36 -6.21 12.20
C ILE A 191 -13.98 -7.25 13.25
N LYS A 192 -13.49 -8.41 12.81
CA LYS A 192 -13.21 -9.58 13.67
C LYS A 192 -12.13 -9.28 14.71
N SER A 193 -11.12 -8.52 14.30
CA SER A 193 -10.04 -8.09 15.19
C SER A 193 -10.51 -7.22 16.35
N LEU A 194 -11.76 -6.75 16.35
CA LEU A 194 -12.32 -5.91 17.42
C LEU A 194 -13.32 -6.66 18.31
N GLY A 195 -13.27 -8.00 18.36
CA GLY A 195 -14.09 -8.80 19.28
C GLY A 195 -13.88 -8.42 20.75
N SER A 196 -14.87 -8.70 21.60
CA SER A 196 -14.87 -8.39 23.05
C SER A 196 -13.63 -8.88 23.79
N ASP A 197 -13.09 -10.00 23.32
CA ASP A 197 -12.00 -10.71 23.98
C ASP A 197 -10.64 -10.14 23.60
N ASN A 198 -10.57 -9.18 22.67
CA ASN A 198 -9.31 -8.56 22.29
C ASN A 198 -8.88 -7.48 23.30
N PRO A 199 -7.80 -7.72 24.08
CA PRO A 199 -7.30 -6.77 25.08
C PRO A 199 -6.71 -5.48 24.47
N ALA A 200 -6.52 -5.43 23.15
CA ALA A 200 -6.02 -4.26 22.46
C ALA A 200 -7.01 -3.08 22.44
N LEU A 201 -8.30 -3.33 22.68
CA LEU A 201 -9.34 -2.29 22.74
C LEU A 201 -10.30 -2.59 23.90
N SER A 202 -10.10 -1.91 25.01
CA SER A 202 -10.93 -2.07 26.22
C SER A 202 -12.31 -1.42 26.08
N ARG A 203 -12.43 -0.34 25.31
CA ARG A 203 -13.70 0.38 25.11
C ARG A 203 -13.75 1.06 23.74
N ILE A 204 -14.94 1.07 23.14
CA ILE A 204 -15.27 1.86 21.95
C ILE A 204 -16.31 2.89 22.41
N ASN A 205 -15.96 4.17 22.33
CA ASN A 205 -16.83 5.27 22.69
C ASN A 205 -17.65 5.76 21.50
N SER A 206 -17.05 5.77 20.31
CA SER A 206 -17.71 6.24 19.09
C SER A 206 -17.11 5.63 17.83
N ILE A 207 -17.96 5.51 16.81
CA ILE A 207 -17.57 5.14 15.45
C ILE A 207 -18.05 6.24 14.53
N THR A 208 -17.18 6.74 13.67
CA THR A 208 -17.49 7.78 12.68
C THR A 208 -17.04 7.34 11.30
N LEU A 209 -17.93 7.38 10.32
CA LEU A 209 -17.57 7.25 8.91
C LEU A 209 -17.05 8.61 8.43
N LEU A 210 -15.79 8.67 8.00
CA LEU A 210 -15.22 9.92 7.49
C LEU A 210 -16.00 10.37 6.25
N GLY A 211 -16.42 11.65 6.24
CA GLY A 211 -17.26 12.23 5.19
C GLY A 211 -18.78 12.10 5.43
N HIS A 212 -19.24 11.25 6.34
CA HIS A 212 -20.68 10.97 6.56
C HIS A 212 -21.15 11.14 8.01
N GLY A 213 -20.25 11.07 8.98
CA GLY A 213 -20.54 11.32 10.39
C GLY A 213 -20.67 10.06 11.26
N ALA A 214 -21.27 10.22 12.44
CA ALA A 214 -21.30 9.19 13.47
C ALA A 214 -22.19 7.99 13.07
N ILE A 215 -21.69 6.78 13.28
CA ILE A 215 -22.45 5.54 13.16
C ILE A 215 -23.03 5.19 14.53
N LYS A 216 -24.37 5.12 14.60
CA LYS A 216 -25.09 4.80 15.83
C LYS A 216 -25.38 3.31 16.01
N ASN A 217 -25.51 2.58 14.90
CA ASN A 217 -25.91 1.18 14.93
C ASN A 217 -24.69 0.26 14.84
N PHE A 218 -24.13 -0.08 16.00
CA PHE A 218 -23.06 -1.05 16.12
C PHE A 218 -23.21 -1.88 17.40
N SER A 219 -22.71 -3.10 17.37
CA SER A 219 -22.62 -3.99 18.52
C SER A 219 -21.26 -4.68 18.54
N ARG A 220 -20.83 -5.13 19.73
CA ARG A 220 -19.56 -5.83 19.89
C ARG A 220 -19.81 -7.10 20.69
N ASP A 221 -19.36 -8.22 20.13
CA ASP A 221 -19.39 -9.53 20.77
C ASP A 221 -18.05 -10.26 20.54
N ALA A 222 -17.97 -11.55 20.87
CA ALA A 222 -16.76 -12.35 20.68
C ALA A 222 -16.37 -12.52 19.21
N GLU A 223 -17.32 -12.43 18.27
CA GLU A 223 -17.09 -12.59 16.83
C GLU A 223 -16.48 -11.34 16.21
N GLY A 224 -16.77 -10.16 16.76
CA GLY A 224 -16.18 -8.90 16.31
C GLY A 224 -16.99 -7.66 16.68
N LEU A 225 -16.57 -6.53 16.10
CA LEU A 225 -17.38 -5.31 16.06
C LEU A 225 -18.27 -5.36 14.82
N LYS A 226 -19.58 -5.47 15.01
CA LYS A 226 -20.60 -5.47 13.97
C LYS A 226 -21.13 -4.06 13.78
N ILE A 227 -21.09 -3.56 12.56
CA ILE A 227 -21.43 -2.18 12.21
C ILE A 227 -22.43 -2.21 11.06
N THR A 228 -23.59 -1.60 11.26
CA THR A 228 -24.54 -1.35 10.16
C THR A 228 -24.22 0.00 9.54
N LEU A 229 -23.77 -0.02 8.29
CA LEU A 229 -23.38 1.16 7.54
C LEU A 229 -24.61 1.99 7.14
N PRO A 230 -24.47 3.33 7.01
CA PRO A 230 -25.57 4.18 6.57
C PRO A 230 -25.96 3.90 5.11
N THR A 231 -27.19 4.24 4.74
CA THR A 231 -27.67 4.12 3.34
C THR A 231 -26.93 5.05 2.37
N GLY A 232 -26.49 6.22 2.85
CA GLY A 232 -25.65 7.15 2.10
C GLY A 232 -24.23 6.61 1.95
N LYS A 233 -23.90 6.10 0.77
CA LYS A 233 -22.57 5.56 0.46
C LYS A 233 -21.56 6.69 0.15
N PRO A 234 -20.27 6.51 0.46
CA PRO A 234 -19.22 7.35 -0.10
C PRO A 234 -19.15 7.26 -1.62
N ALA A 235 -18.67 8.32 -2.27
CA ALA A 235 -18.48 8.34 -3.72
C ALA A 235 -17.54 7.20 -4.17
N LEU A 236 -16.47 6.96 -3.40
CA LEU A 236 -15.50 5.90 -3.64
C LEU A 236 -15.75 4.73 -2.69
N THR A 237 -16.69 3.86 -3.05
CA THR A 237 -17.12 2.72 -2.23
C THR A 237 -16.07 1.63 -2.09
N TYR A 238 -15.04 1.63 -2.95
CA TYR A 238 -13.97 0.65 -2.91
C TYR A 238 -12.93 0.93 -1.81
N ALA A 239 -12.98 2.06 -1.11
CA ALA A 239 -12.16 2.29 0.08
C ALA A 239 -12.80 3.40 0.93
N TYR A 240 -13.18 3.09 2.17
CA TYR A 240 -13.73 4.08 3.11
C TYR A 240 -13.08 3.93 4.47
N VAL A 241 -13.26 4.93 5.33
CA VAL A 241 -12.57 4.97 6.63
C VAL A 241 -13.55 5.11 7.76
N LEU A 242 -13.43 4.20 8.73
CA LEU A 242 -14.07 4.27 10.02
C LEU A 242 -13.07 4.74 11.06
N LYS A 243 -13.35 5.89 11.68
CA LYS A 243 -12.66 6.41 12.84
C LYS A 243 -13.30 5.83 14.10
N ILE A 244 -12.51 5.11 14.88
CA ILE A 244 -12.94 4.40 16.10
C ILE A 244 -12.17 5.02 17.27
N SER A 245 -12.89 5.51 18.28
CA SER A 245 -12.36 6.22 19.46
C SER A 245 -13.05 5.79 20.74
#